data_AF-A0A4Y2TFC2-F1
#
_entry.id   AF-A0A4Y2TFC2-F1
#
_cell.length_a   1.000
_cell.length_b   1.000
_cell.length_c   1.000
_cell.angle_alpha   90.00
_cell.angle_beta   90.00
_cell.angle_gamma   90.00
#
_symmetry.space_group_name_H-M   'P 1'
#
loop_
_entity.id
_entity.type
_entity.pdbx_description
1 polymer ?
#
loop_
_entity_poly.entity_id
_entity_poly.type
_entity_poly.pdbx_seq_one_letter_code
_entity_poly.pdbx_strand_id
1 'polypeptide(L)'
;MFPFFSPSGKWKSRRKLFNPCFHPDILRCYLSKFNYTSQKLVEVLQEEAQKDFVEILDPLVLCAFASMCETIFGTKIDALENKNIQHSNSLKRFLSIFIVRAYSVWLWPEFIFWNTKTGKDFEYHANVVQEFTKSMIEEKRDA
;
A
#
# COMPACT_ATOMS: atom_id res chain seq x y z
N MET A 1 15.29 -13.39 -16.00
CA MET A 1 15.17 -12.03 -15.41
C MET A 1 13.96 -12.08 -14.50
N PHE A 2 14.12 -11.86 -13.20
CA PHE A 2 12.99 -11.88 -12.27
C PHE A 2 11.92 -10.89 -12.76
N PRO A 3 10.63 -11.28 -12.85
CA PRO A 3 9.57 -10.45 -13.46
C PRO A 3 9.27 -9.16 -12.67
N PHE A 4 9.93 -8.95 -11.52
CA PHE A 4 9.69 -7.84 -10.61
C PHE A 4 10.61 -6.62 -10.80
N PHE A 5 11.68 -6.72 -11.60
CA PHE A 5 12.67 -5.63 -11.71
C PHE A 5 12.61 -4.90 -13.05
N SER A 6 12.64 -3.56 -12.97
CA SER A 6 12.79 -2.71 -14.15
C SER A 6 14.18 -2.86 -14.78
N PRO A 7 14.32 -2.76 -16.12
CA PRO A 7 15.63 -2.72 -16.76
C PRO A 7 16.56 -1.66 -16.15
N SER A 8 17.87 -1.94 -16.07
CA SER A 8 18.85 -1.13 -15.34
C SER A 8 18.82 0.36 -15.66
N GLY A 9 18.69 0.72 -16.94
CA GLY A 9 18.57 2.13 -17.38
C GLY A 9 17.30 2.82 -16.88
N LYS A 10 16.15 2.14 -16.95
CA LYS A 10 14.86 2.65 -16.46
C LYS A 10 14.87 2.78 -14.93
N TRP A 11 15.40 1.78 -14.23
CA TRP A 11 15.56 1.81 -12.78
C TRP A 11 16.44 2.98 -12.33
N LYS A 12 17.62 3.16 -12.94
CA LYS A 12 18.57 4.22 -12.58
C LYS A 12 17.94 5.61 -12.74
N SER A 13 17.23 5.84 -13.85
CA SER A 13 16.54 7.11 -14.10
C SER A 13 15.45 7.39 -13.06
N ARG A 14 14.55 6.43 -12.81
CA ARG A 14 13.47 6.57 -11.81
C ARG A 14 14.01 6.77 -10.39
N ARG A 15 15.08 6.06 -10.03
CA ARG A 15 15.68 6.19 -8.70
C ARG A 15 16.30 7.56 -8.49
N LYS A 16 16.95 8.13 -9.52
CA LYS A 16 17.47 9.50 -9.48
C LYS A 16 16.37 10.54 -9.24
N LEU A 17 15.20 10.35 -9.86
CA LEU A 17 14.03 11.23 -9.67
C LEU A 17 13.42 11.09 -8.26
N PHE A 18 13.37 9.87 -7.71
CA PHE A 18 12.67 9.59 -6.46
C PHE A 18 13.51 9.86 -5.19
N ASN A 19 14.84 9.71 -5.27
CA ASN A 19 15.73 9.88 -4.11
C ASN A 19 15.56 11.21 -3.35
N PRO A 20 15.39 12.38 -4.00
CA PRO A 20 15.21 13.64 -3.30
C PRO A 20 14.02 13.64 -2.31
N CYS A 21 12.94 12.90 -2.59
CA CYS A 21 11.75 12.80 -1.72
C CYS A 21 12.04 12.15 -0.35
N PHE A 22 13.20 11.51 -0.20
CA PHE A 22 13.65 10.86 1.04
C PHE A 22 14.77 11.63 1.73
N HIS A 23 15.00 12.89 1.32
CA HIS A 23 15.91 13.76 2.05
C HIS A 23 15.39 13.97 3.49
N PRO A 24 16.24 13.93 4.52
CA PRO A 24 15.81 14.03 5.92
C PRO A 24 14.90 15.23 6.22
N ASP A 25 15.13 16.36 5.56
CA ASP A 25 14.29 17.55 5.75
C ASP A 25 12.85 17.36 5.26
N ILE A 26 12.66 16.60 4.18
CA ILE A 26 11.31 16.24 3.69
C ILE A 26 10.68 15.23 4.64
N LEU A 27 11.45 14.24 5.11
CA LEU A 27 10.96 13.24 6.06
C LEU A 27 10.50 13.90 7.39
N ARG A 28 11.19 14.95 7.84
CA ARG A 28 10.77 15.74 9.02
C ARG A 28 9.38 16.36 8.83
N CYS A 29 9.01 16.77 7.62
CA CYS A 29 7.67 17.27 7.32
C CYS A 29 6.58 16.19 7.45
N TYR A 30 6.93 14.90 7.39
CA TYR A 30 5.99 13.78 7.54
C TYR A 30 5.79 13.34 9.00
N LEU A 31 6.65 13.77 9.94
CA LEU A 31 6.57 13.36 11.34
C LEU A 31 5.23 13.72 11.99
N SER A 32 4.68 14.90 11.70
CA SER A 32 3.37 15.30 12.22
C SER A 32 2.26 14.33 11.78
N LYS A 33 2.30 13.90 10.51
CA LYS A 33 1.36 12.94 9.93
C LYS A 33 1.52 11.56 10.56
N PHE A 34 2.76 11.06 10.66
CA PHE A 34 3.02 9.78 11.33
C PHE A 34 2.59 9.77 12.78
N ASN A 35 2.82 10.86 13.52
CA ASN A 35 2.35 10.98 14.90
C ASN A 35 0.82 10.93 14.99
N TYR A 36 0.12 11.65 14.12
CA TYR A 36 -1.35 11.63 14.06
C TYR A 36 -1.89 10.23 13.77
N THR A 37 -1.41 9.56 12.70
CA THR A 37 -1.89 8.21 12.37
C THR A 37 -1.50 7.19 13.44
N SER A 38 -0.33 7.34 14.08
CA SER A 38 0.10 6.44 15.17
C SER A 38 -0.77 6.58 16.42
N GLN A 39 -1.20 7.79 16.77
CA GLN A 39 -2.15 8.01 17.87
C GLN A 39 -3.48 7.31 17.59
N LYS A 40 -4.00 7.43 16.37
CA LYS A 40 -5.20 6.71 15.93
C LYS A 40 -5.04 5.19 15.95
N LEU A 41 -3.86 4.68 15.58
CA LEU A 41 -3.58 3.25 15.70
C LEU A 41 -3.60 2.78 17.15
N VAL A 42 -3.07 3.58 18.09
CA VAL A 42 -3.12 3.25 19.53
C VAL A 42 -4.56 3.20 20.03
N GLU A 43 -5.42 4.14 19.63
CA GLU A 43 -6.85 4.12 19.98
C GLU A 43 -7.51 2.79 19.54
N VAL A 44 -7.31 2.37 18.28
CA VAL A 44 -7.85 1.10 17.76
C VAL A 44 -7.27 -0.12 18.49
N LEU A 45 -5.96 -0.13 18.75
CA LEU A 45 -5.32 -1.25 19.43
C LEU A 45 -5.73 -1.35 20.90
N GLN A 46 -6.08 -0.24 21.56
CA GLN A 46 -6.62 -0.26 22.92
C GLN A 46 -7.98 -0.96 23.00
N GLU A 47 -8.83 -0.76 21.98
CA GLU A 47 -10.12 -1.46 21.87
C GLU A 47 -9.91 -2.95 21.55
N GLU A 48 -9.02 -3.28 20.61
CA GLU A 48 -8.68 -4.68 20.29
C GLU A 48 -8.07 -5.42 21.48
N ALA A 49 -7.31 -4.73 22.34
CA ALA A 49 -6.72 -5.30 23.55
C ALA A 49 -7.76 -5.69 24.63
N GLN A 50 -9.03 -5.30 24.48
CA GLN A 50 -10.12 -5.76 25.37
C GLN A 50 -10.60 -7.18 25.03
N LYS A 51 -10.20 -7.73 23.88
CA LYS A 51 -10.56 -9.08 23.44
C LYS A 51 -9.56 -10.11 23.95
N ASP A 52 -9.96 -11.38 23.93
CA ASP A 52 -9.09 -12.50 24.31
C ASP A 52 -7.86 -12.65 23.40
N PHE A 53 -7.95 -12.18 22.15
CA PHE A 53 -6.87 -12.17 21.17
C PHE A 53 -6.77 -10.80 20.52
N VAL A 54 -5.54 -10.28 20.44
CA VAL A 54 -5.26 -8.99 19.81
C VAL A 54 -4.90 -9.22 18.35
N GLU A 55 -5.73 -8.71 17.45
CA GLU A 55 -5.42 -8.64 16.03
C GLU A 55 -4.67 -7.31 15.77
N ILE A 56 -3.43 -7.41 15.29
CA ILE A 56 -2.53 -6.26 15.12
C ILE A 56 -2.31 -5.94 13.64
N LEU A 57 -2.36 -6.96 12.78
CA LEU A 57 -1.91 -6.84 11.40
C LEU A 57 -2.85 -5.96 10.59
N ASP A 58 -4.17 -6.12 10.77
CA ASP A 58 -5.15 -5.35 10.02
C ASP A 58 -5.12 -3.86 10.36
N PRO A 59 -5.16 -3.43 11.63
CA PRO A 59 -4.98 -2.03 12.05
C PRO A 59 -3.65 -1.46 11.57
N LEU A 60 -2.55 -2.23 11.68
CA LEU A 60 -1.23 -1.78 11.29
C LEU A 60 -1.13 -1.52 9.79
N VAL A 61 -1.63 -2.44 8.96
CA VAL A 61 -1.61 -2.29 7.50
C VAL A 61 -2.49 -1.13 7.06
N LEU A 62 -3.65 -0.92 7.71
CA LEU A 62 -4.53 0.22 7.45
C LEU A 62 -3.86 1.54 7.81
N CYS A 63 -3.25 1.62 8.99
CA CYS A 63 -2.49 2.79 9.43
C CYS A 63 -1.35 3.11 8.46
N ALA A 64 -0.53 2.12 8.10
CA ALA A 64 0.58 2.30 7.17
C ALA A 64 0.10 2.80 5.80
N PHE A 65 -1.00 2.25 5.29
CA PHE A 65 -1.58 2.69 4.02
C PHE A 65 -2.09 4.13 4.08
N ALA A 66 -2.80 4.51 5.15
CA ALA A 66 -3.29 5.87 5.35
C ALA A 66 -2.13 6.87 5.40
N SER A 67 -1.10 6.61 6.21
CA SER A 67 0.09 7.47 6.28
C SER A 67 0.82 7.57 4.94
N MET A 68 0.89 6.48 4.18
CA MET A 68 1.53 6.48 2.86
C MET A 68 0.75 7.35 1.86
N CYS A 69 -0.58 7.24 1.84
CA CYS A 69 -1.40 8.07 0.98
C CYS A 69 -1.33 9.55 1.35
N GLU A 70 -1.33 9.86 2.65
CA GLU A 70 -1.25 11.25 3.13
C GLU A 70 0.13 11.88 2.90
N THR A 71 1.20 11.08 2.92
CA THR A 71 2.56 11.57 2.62
C THR A 71 2.78 11.78 1.12
N ILE A 72 2.30 10.86 0.28
CA ILE A 72 2.47 10.91 -1.18
C ILE A 72 1.48 11.90 -1.82
N PHE A 73 0.18 11.71 -1.58
CA PHE A 73 -0.88 12.48 -2.23
C PHE A 73 -1.24 13.75 -1.46
N GLY A 74 -0.96 13.83 -0.17
CA GLY A 74 -1.30 15.01 0.64
C GLY A 74 -2.79 15.12 0.97
N THR A 75 -3.61 14.18 0.50
CA THR A 75 -5.02 14.05 0.87
C THR A 75 -5.12 13.26 2.17
N LYS A 76 -5.89 13.78 3.13
CA LYS A 76 -6.15 13.09 4.39
C LYS A 76 -7.09 11.92 4.13
N ILE A 77 -6.62 10.71 4.38
CA ILE A 77 -7.43 9.49 4.26
C ILE A 77 -7.70 8.96 5.67
N ASP A 78 -8.90 9.21 6.18
CA ASP A 78 -9.35 8.69 7.47
C ASP A 78 -9.74 7.20 7.35
N ALA A 79 -8.78 6.35 6.97
CA ALA A 79 -8.98 4.91 6.72
C ALA A 79 -9.29 4.10 7.98
N LEU A 80 -9.04 4.65 9.16
CA LEU A 80 -9.34 4.03 10.46
C LEU A 80 -10.77 4.35 10.95
N GLU A 81 -11.38 5.46 10.48
CA GLU A 81 -12.72 5.90 10.91
C GLU A 81 -13.81 5.69 9.86
N ASN A 82 -13.47 5.57 8.56
CA ASN A 82 -14.47 5.54 7.50
C ASN A 82 -14.24 4.46 6.43
N LYS A 83 -15.34 4.08 5.78
CA LYS A 83 -15.55 2.98 4.81
C LYS A 83 -14.72 3.03 3.51
N ASN A 84 -13.44 3.37 3.54
CA ASN A 84 -12.48 3.05 2.46
C ASN A 84 -12.03 1.56 2.48
N ILE A 85 -12.77 0.75 3.23
CA ILE A 85 -12.61 -0.69 3.45
C ILE A 85 -12.40 -1.45 2.14
N GLN A 86 -13.03 -1.03 1.03
CA GLN A 86 -12.91 -1.74 -0.24
C GLN A 86 -11.51 -1.60 -0.87
N HIS A 87 -10.92 -0.41 -0.85
CA HIS A 87 -9.57 -0.18 -1.38
C HIS A 87 -8.50 -0.79 -0.47
N SER A 88 -8.65 -0.67 0.85
CA SER A 88 -7.72 -1.28 1.80
C SER A 88 -7.77 -2.80 1.76
N ASN A 89 -8.95 -3.41 1.64
CA ASN A 89 -9.07 -4.87 1.52
C ASN A 89 -8.50 -5.36 0.20
N SER A 90 -8.72 -4.61 -0.89
CA SER A 90 -8.12 -4.92 -2.18
C SER A 90 -6.60 -4.82 -2.13
N LEU A 91 -6.05 -3.81 -1.45
CA LEU A 91 -4.62 -3.68 -1.24
C LEU A 91 -4.05 -4.82 -0.40
N LYS A 92 -4.69 -5.17 0.73
CA LYS A 92 -4.30 -6.32 1.56
C LYS A 92 -4.27 -7.60 0.74
N ARG A 93 -5.32 -7.84 -0.05
CA ARG A 93 -5.42 -9.03 -0.89
C ARG A 93 -4.33 -9.05 -1.96
N PHE A 94 -4.14 -7.94 -2.67
CA PHE A 94 -3.05 -7.75 -3.63
C PHE A 94 -1.68 -8.05 -3.02
N LEU A 95 -1.36 -7.47 -1.85
CA LEU A 95 -0.09 -7.69 -1.15
C LEU A 95 0.08 -9.15 -0.70
N SER A 96 -0.99 -9.78 -0.20
CA SER A 96 -0.94 -11.19 0.21
C SER A 96 -0.63 -12.11 -0.96
N ILE A 97 -1.27 -11.90 -2.12
CA ILE A 97 -1.03 -12.68 -3.33
C ILE A 97 0.37 -12.41 -3.87
N PHE A 98 0.84 -11.15 -3.82
CA PHE A 98 2.19 -10.78 -4.21
C PHE A 98 3.24 -11.55 -3.40
N ILE A 99 3.08 -11.59 -2.07
CA ILE A 99 3.97 -12.34 -1.17
C ILE A 99 3.94 -13.83 -1.52
N VAL A 100 2.75 -14.42 -1.66
CA VAL A 100 2.61 -15.84 -2.05
C VAL A 100 3.34 -16.11 -3.37
N ARG A 101 3.13 -15.27 -4.40
CA ARG A 101 3.80 -15.43 -5.70
C ARG A 101 5.32 -15.27 -5.59
N ALA A 102 5.81 -14.38 -4.74
CA ALA A 102 7.25 -14.19 -4.54
C ALA A 102 7.92 -15.45 -3.97
N TYR A 103 7.27 -16.14 -3.03
CA TYR A 103 7.81 -17.34 -2.39
C TYR A 103 7.47 -18.66 -3.11
N SER A 104 6.43 -18.68 -3.95
CA SER A 104 6.02 -19.86 -4.72
C SER A 104 6.65 -19.88 -6.11
N VAL A 105 7.79 -20.55 -6.25
CA VAL A 105 8.55 -20.65 -7.52
C VAL A 105 7.71 -21.20 -8.69
N TRP A 106 6.76 -22.09 -8.41
CA TRP A 106 5.84 -22.63 -9.42
C TRP A 106 4.82 -21.62 -9.97
N LEU A 107 4.60 -20.49 -9.30
CA LEU A 107 3.75 -19.38 -9.76
C LEU A 107 4.53 -18.28 -10.50
N TRP A 108 5.84 -18.47 -10.71
CA TRP A 108 6.64 -17.47 -11.44
C TRP A 108 6.33 -17.41 -12.94
N PRO A 109 6.15 -18.54 -13.65
CA PRO A 109 5.79 -18.51 -15.06
C PRO A 109 4.45 -17.78 -15.26
N GLU A 110 4.47 -16.70 -16.06
CA GLU A 110 3.31 -15.81 -16.22
C GLU A 110 2.09 -16.56 -16.75
N PHE A 111 2.28 -17.43 -17.75
CA PHE A 111 1.20 -18.24 -18.29
C PHE A 111 0.52 -19.09 -17.20
N ILE A 112 1.29 -19.73 -16.32
CA ILE A 112 0.72 -20.54 -15.24
C ILE A 112 -0.08 -19.64 -14.30
N PHE A 113 0.53 -18.53 -13.85
CA PHE A 113 -0.10 -17.63 -12.89
C PHE A 113 -1.43 -17.06 -13.41
N TRP A 114 -1.45 -16.48 -14.61
CA TRP A 114 -2.64 -15.85 -15.17
C TRP A 114 -3.78 -16.83 -15.47
N ASN A 115 -3.48 -18.13 -15.65
CA ASN A 115 -4.50 -19.17 -15.78
C ASN A 115 -5.04 -19.69 -14.44
N THR A 116 -4.42 -19.32 -13.30
CA THR A 116 -4.93 -19.71 -11.97
C THR A 116 -6.03 -18.78 -11.47
N LYS A 117 -6.84 -19.26 -10.52
CA LYS A 117 -7.79 -18.41 -9.78
C LYS A 117 -7.06 -17.25 -9.06
N THR A 118 -5.90 -17.52 -8.49
CA THR A 118 -5.05 -16.53 -7.80
C THR A 118 -4.57 -15.43 -8.73
N GLY A 119 -4.27 -15.76 -10.00
CA GLY A 119 -3.88 -14.76 -11.00
C GLY A 119 -5.02 -13.82 -11.38
N LYS A 120 -6.23 -14.35 -11.55
CA LYS A 120 -7.44 -13.54 -11.81
C LYS A 120 -7.79 -12.64 -10.61
N ASP A 121 -7.65 -13.19 -9.41
CA ASP A 121 -7.86 -12.45 -8.15
C ASP A 121 -6.84 -11.31 -8.00
N PHE A 122 -5.57 -11.57 -8.34
CA PHE A 122 -4.52 -10.54 -8.38
C PHE A 122 -4.83 -9.44 -9.40
N GLU A 123 -5.27 -9.79 -10.60
CA GLU A 123 -5.62 -8.82 -11.64
C GLU A 123 -6.75 -7.88 -11.19
N TYR A 124 -7.82 -8.45 -10.63
CA TYR A 124 -8.93 -7.66 -10.10
C TYR A 124 -8.47 -6.65 -9.05
N HIS A 125 -7.75 -7.11 -8.02
CA HIS A 125 -7.31 -6.23 -6.95
C HIS A 125 -6.23 -5.23 -7.40
N ALA A 126 -5.38 -5.61 -8.35
CA ALA A 126 -4.42 -4.68 -8.96
C ALA A 126 -5.13 -3.54 -9.70
N ASN A 127 -6.20 -3.85 -10.45
CA ASN A 127 -7.00 -2.84 -11.13
C ASN A 127 -7.66 -1.86 -10.15
N VAL A 128 -8.23 -2.37 -9.05
CA VAL A 128 -8.82 -1.51 -8.00
C VAL A 128 -7.78 -0.57 -7.38
N VAL A 129 -6.57 -1.07 -7.07
CA VAL A 129 -5.48 -0.24 -6.52
C VAL A 129 -5.00 0.78 -7.55
N GLN A 130 -4.95 0.41 -8.83
CA GLN A 130 -4.55 1.31 -9.90
C GLN A 130 -5.57 2.43 -10.15
N GLU A 131 -6.86 2.10 -10.12
CA GLU A 131 -7.95 3.09 -10.22
C GLU A 131 -7.91 4.08 -9.06
N PHE A 132 -7.76 3.58 -7.84
CA PHE A 132 -7.57 4.42 -6.66
C PHE A 132 -6.34 5.34 -6.79
N THR A 133 -5.23 4.82 -7.31
CA THR A 133 -4.02 5.63 -7.52
C THR A 133 -4.26 6.72 -8.57
N LYS A 134 -5.01 6.42 -9.64
CA LYS A 134 -5.36 7.39 -10.68
C LYS A 134 -6.24 8.51 -10.13
N SER A 135 -7.27 8.19 -9.35
CA SER A 135 -8.15 9.22 -8.77
C SER A 135 -7.39 10.17 -7.86
N MET A 136 -6.48 9.64 -7.02
CA MET A 136 -5.62 10.45 -6.15
C MET A 136 -4.65 11.34 -6.95
N ILE A 137 -4.15 10.89 -8.10
CA ILE A 137 -3.30 11.70 -8.99
C ILE A 137 -4.11 12.82 -9.66
N GLU A 138 -5.34 12.53 -10.08
CA GLU A 138 -6.23 13.52 -10.69
C GLU A 138 -6.59 14.62 -9.68
N GLU A 139 -6.98 14.24 -8.46
CA GLU A 139 -7.25 15.17 -7.36
C GLU A 139 -6.05 16.08 -7.07
N LYS A 140 -4.83 15.51 -7.05
CA LYS A 140 -3.58 16.27 -6.87
C LYS A 140 -3.31 17.25 -8.01
N ARG A 141 -3.68 16.90 -9.24
CA ARG A 141 -3.41 17.73 -10.42
C ARG A 141 -4.33 18.94 -10.48
N ASP A 142 -5.55 18.78 -9.99
CA ASP A 142 -6.59 19.80 -10.07
C ASP A 142 -6.63 20.71 -8.81
N ALA A 143 -5.79 20.43 -7.80
CA ALA A 143 -5.57 21.22 -6.58
C ALA A 143 -4.40 22.21 -6.71
#